data_AF-A0A7D9I7U9-F1
#
_entry.id   AF-A0A7D9I7U9-F1
#
_cell.length_a   1.000
_cell.length_b   1.000
_cell.length_c   1.000
_cell.angle_alpha   90.00
_cell.angle_beta   90.00
_cell.angle_gamma   90.00
#
_symmetry.space_group_name_H-M   'P 1'
#
loop_
_entity.id
_entity.type
_entity.pdbx_description
1 polymer ?
#
loop_
_entity_poly.entity_id
_entity_poly.type
_entity_poly.pdbx_seq_one_letter_code
_entity_poly.pdbx_strand_id
1 'polypeptide(L)'
;MEWTMEHNIIYCRDILLVNPFQSKKGSVERGSLWTQIADNMNSLVSPKFIVTQRSVREHLAVLQKKYQKKMRQEEEASGISPEKTELDILLEEIYVAEQIGEEEQEEASRMNQEKTDQEQARADDVRRTAMETFAETQKRNGDEKEKKTKRKRRSGGEMVDYLKEKFESEQKVRKEEMEVKYTMLELEEKKHTANVAMQKDASNQQMEMLHAMQDQNIQQQKQQQQQFQQHMQ
;
A
#
# COMPACT_ATOMS: atom_id res chain seq x y z
N MET A 1 -42.19 -13.84 -15.32
CA MET A 1 -41.67 -15.18 -15.05
C MET A 1 -41.96 -15.53 -13.61
N GLU A 2 -42.28 -16.79 -13.31
CA GLU A 2 -42.49 -17.26 -11.94
C GLU A 2 -41.21 -17.89 -11.38
N TRP A 3 -40.85 -17.53 -10.15
CA TRP A 3 -39.68 -18.08 -9.46
C TRP A 3 -40.05 -19.37 -8.75
N THR A 4 -39.58 -20.50 -9.26
CA THR A 4 -39.73 -21.81 -8.58
C THR A 4 -38.57 -22.05 -7.61
N MET A 5 -38.65 -23.12 -6.82
CA MET A 5 -37.57 -23.52 -5.92
C MET A 5 -36.26 -23.76 -6.66
N GLU A 6 -36.30 -24.44 -7.81
CA GLU A 6 -35.13 -24.68 -8.66
C GLU A 6 -34.49 -23.36 -9.14
N HIS A 7 -35.31 -22.38 -9.56
CA HIS A 7 -34.83 -21.06 -9.93
C HIS A 7 -34.12 -20.37 -8.76
N ASN A 8 -34.69 -20.46 -7.56
CA ASN A 8 -34.12 -19.82 -6.38
C ASN A 8 -32.77 -20.44 -5.97
N ILE A 9 -32.65 -21.77 -6.04
CA ILE A 9 -31.39 -22.47 -5.73
C ILE A 9 -30.28 -22.05 -6.69
N ILE A 10 -30.54 -22.10 -8.01
CA ILE A 10 -29.58 -21.67 -9.03
C ILE A 10 -29.22 -20.20 -8.85
N TYR A 11 -30.22 -19.37 -8.57
CA TYR A 11 -30.04 -17.94 -8.33
C TYR A 11 -29.12 -17.65 -7.15
N CYS A 12 -29.39 -18.26 -5.99
CA CYS A 12 -28.57 -18.05 -4.80
C CYS A 12 -27.14 -18.56 -4.98
N ARG A 13 -26.93 -19.68 -5.70
CA ARG A 13 -25.59 -20.17 -6.04
C ARG A 13 -24.80 -19.17 -6.89
N ASP A 14 -25.42 -18.60 -7.92
CA ASP A 14 -24.74 -17.61 -8.78
C ASP A 14 -24.44 -16.31 -8.03
N ILE A 15 -25.30 -15.88 -7.10
CA ILE A 15 -25.00 -14.75 -6.20
C ILE A 15 -23.75 -15.02 -5.37
N LEU A 16 -23.61 -16.21 -4.79
CA LEU A 16 -22.43 -16.58 -4.01
C LEU A 16 -21.18 -16.66 -4.87
N LEU A 17 -21.30 -17.14 -6.11
CA LEU A 17 -20.19 -17.22 -7.05
C LEU A 17 -19.69 -15.83 -7.50
N VAL A 18 -20.60 -14.94 -7.88
CA VAL A 18 -20.26 -13.58 -8.33
C VAL A 18 -19.92 -12.67 -7.15
N ASN A 19 -20.50 -12.95 -5.98
CA ASN A 19 -20.36 -12.23 -4.72
C ASN A 19 -20.43 -10.70 -4.87
N PRO A 20 -21.62 -10.12 -5.13
CA PRO A 20 -21.78 -8.67 -5.26
C PRO A 20 -21.52 -7.88 -3.96
N PHE A 21 -21.31 -8.57 -2.83
CA PHE A 21 -21.15 -7.96 -1.51
C PHE A 21 -19.72 -7.47 -1.26
N GLN A 22 -18.72 -8.04 -1.96
CA GLN A 22 -17.32 -7.61 -1.90
C GLN A 22 -17.13 -6.15 -2.36
N SER A 23 -17.98 -5.68 -3.27
CA SER A 23 -17.92 -4.31 -3.77
C SER A 23 -18.76 -3.36 -2.93
N LYS A 24 -18.30 -2.11 -2.82
CA LYS A 24 -18.95 -1.05 -2.04
C LYS A 24 -20.43 -0.91 -2.38
N LYS A 25 -21.28 -0.79 -1.35
CA LYS A 25 -22.72 -0.54 -1.53
C LYS A 25 -22.95 0.75 -2.33
N GLY A 26 -23.77 0.66 -3.39
CA GLY A 26 -24.06 1.78 -4.29
C GLY A 26 -22.96 2.09 -5.32
N SER A 27 -21.87 1.32 -5.38
CA SER A 27 -20.86 1.48 -6.42
C SER A 27 -21.35 1.00 -7.80
N VAL A 28 -20.75 1.56 -8.85
CA VAL A 28 -20.97 1.13 -10.24
C VAL A 28 -20.52 -0.32 -10.42
N GLU A 29 -19.43 -0.71 -9.79
CA GLU A 29 -18.89 -2.08 -9.81
C GLU A 29 -19.89 -3.09 -9.24
N ARG A 30 -20.47 -2.81 -8.06
CA ARG A 30 -21.54 -3.66 -7.50
C ARG A 30 -22.73 -3.74 -8.44
N GLY A 31 -23.08 -2.63 -9.09
CA GLY A 31 -24.09 -2.62 -10.16
C GLY A 31 -23.74 -3.59 -11.30
N SER A 32 -22.49 -3.54 -11.78
CA SER A 32 -22.00 -4.44 -12.83
C SER A 32 -22.11 -5.92 -12.43
N LEU A 33 -21.77 -6.27 -11.18
CA LEU A 33 -21.92 -7.64 -10.66
C LEU A 33 -23.38 -8.10 -10.66
N TRP A 34 -24.33 -7.23 -10.31
CA TRP A 34 -25.77 -7.56 -10.42
C TRP A 34 -26.24 -7.73 -11.88
N THR A 35 -25.65 -6.96 -12.81
CA THR A 35 -25.95 -7.11 -14.23
C THR A 35 -25.43 -8.45 -14.73
N GLN A 36 -24.20 -8.81 -14.35
CA GLN A 36 -23.61 -10.11 -14.67
C GLN A 36 -24.48 -11.27 -14.17
N ILE A 37 -24.99 -11.21 -12.93
CA ILE A 37 -25.91 -12.23 -12.41
C ILE A 37 -27.17 -12.32 -13.29
N ALA A 38 -27.77 -11.19 -13.66
CA ALA A 38 -28.94 -11.21 -14.54
C ALA A 38 -28.65 -11.81 -15.93
N ASP A 39 -27.48 -11.51 -16.50
CA ASP A 39 -27.04 -12.04 -17.78
C ASP A 39 -26.75 -13.55 -17.71
N ASN A 40 -26.06 -13.99 -16.66
CA ASN A 40 -25.82 -15.41 -16.36
C ASN A 40 -27.15 -16.18 -16.31
N MET A 41 -28.12 -15.66 -15.55
CA MET A 41 -29.46 -16.26 -15.44
C MET A 41 -30.14 -16.36 -16.80
N ASN A 42 -30.20 -15.25 -17.55
CA ASN A 42 -30.86 -15.21 -18.85
C ASN A 42 -30.18 -16.09 -19.92
N SER A 43 -28.91 -16.45 -19.74
CA SER A 43 -28.18 -17.37 -20.63
C SER A 43 -28.58 -18.84 -20.45
N LEU A 44 -29.23 -19.18 -19.33
CA LEU A 44 -29.64 -20.55 -19.03
C LEU A 44 -30.84 -20.98 -19.89
N VAL A 45 -30.72 -22.18 -20.47
CA VAL A 45 -31.78 -22.77 -21.31
C VAL A 45 -32.87 -23.42 -20.46
N SER A 46 -32.48 -24.06 -19.36
CA SER A 46 -33.39 -24.69 -18.41
C SER A 46 -32.77 -24.63 -17.00
N PRO A 47 -33.49 -24.10 -16.00
CA PRO A 47 -34.73 -23.36 -16.14
C PRO A 47 -34.53 -22.02 -16.90
N LYS A 48 -35.54 -21.58 -17.66
CA LYS A 48 -35.44 -20.38 -18.51
C LYS A 48 -35.71 -19.11 -17.72
N PHE A 49 -34.74 -18.20 -17.66
CA PHE A 49 -34.92 -16.91 -17.00
C PHE A 49 -35.33 -15.77 -17.95
N ILE A 50 -36.13 -14.85 -17.43
CA ILE A 50 -36.43 -13.55 -18.05
C ILE A 50 -36.37 -12.51 -16.94
N VAL A 51 -35.16 -12.05 -16.64
CA VAL A 51 -34.86 -11.17 -15.52
C VAL A 51 -34.06 -9.95 -15.94
N THR A 52 -34.22 -8.85 -15.22
CA THR A 52 -33.37 -7.65 -15.29
C THR A 52 -32.54 -7.52 -14.02
N GLN A 53 -31.48 -6.71 -14.07
CA GLN A 53 -30.65 -6.34 -12.91
C GLN A 53 -31.50 -5.88 -11.70
N ARG A 54 -32.55 -5.08 -11.92
CA ARG A 54 -33.45 -4.64 -10.85
C ARG A 54 -34.22 -5.83 -10.26
N SER A 55 -34.81 -6.66 -11.12
CA SER A 55 -35.65 -7.77 -10.67
C SER A 55 -34.89 -8.81 -9.87
N VAL A 56 -33.62 -9.09 -10.20
CA VAL A 56 -32.80 -10.02 -9.40
C VAL A 56 -32.56 -9.45 -8.00
N ARG A 57 -32.16 -8.17 -7.89
CA ARG A 57 -31.94 -7.52 -6.59
C ARG A 57 -33.18 -7.48 -5.72
N GLU A 58 -34.32 -7.12 -6.30
CA GLU A 58 -35.60 -7.09 -5.59
C GLU A 58 -36.03 -8.49 -5.15
N HIS A 59 -35.79 -9.51 -5.99
CA HIS A 59 -36.11 -10.89 -5.66
C HIS A 59 -35.28 -11.44 -4.49
N LEU A 60 -33.98 -11.12 -4.43
CA LEU A 60 -33.16 -11.48 -3.26
C LEU A 60 -33.74 -10.88 -1.97
N ALA A 61 -34.13 -9.61 -1.98
CA ALA A 61 -34.73 -8.96 -0.81
C ALA A 61 -36.06 -9.63 -0.40
N VAL A 62 -36.83 -10.15 -1.36
CA VAL A 62 -38.04 -10.95 -1.08
C VAL A 62 -37.67 -12.31 -0.46
N LEU A 63 -36.65 -13.00 -0.98
CA LEU A 63 -36.20 -14.29 -0.44
C LEU A 63 -35.68 -14.17 0.99
N GLN A 64 -34.81 -13.19 1.26
CA GLN A 64 -34.30 -12.93 2.61
C GLN A 64 -35.45 -12.64 3.61
N LYS A 65 -36.43 -11.83 3.22
CA LYS A 65 -37.61 -11.55 4.07
C LYS A 65 -38.47 -12.79 4.32
N LYS A 66 -38.68 -13.62 3.29
CA LYS A 66 -39.41 -14.89 3.44
C LYS A 66 -38.67 -15.84 4.38
N TYR A 67 -37.35 -15.93 4.25
CA TYR A 67 -36.50 -16.75 5.10
C TYR A 67 -36.57 -16.32 6.57
N GLN A 68 -36.36 -15.03 6.86
CA GLN A 68 -36.47 -14.48 8.21
C GLN A 68 -37.85 -14.74 8.82
N LYS A 69 -38.92 -14.57 8.03
CA LYS A 69 -40.28 -14.85 8.50
C LYS A 69 -40.49 -16.33 8.82
N LYS A 70 -40.00 -17.23 7.97
CA LYS A 70 -40.06 -18.68 8.20
C LYS A 70 -39.33 -19.03 9.50
N MET A 71 -38.11 -18.52 9.67
CA MET A 71 -37.31 -18.84 10.86
C MET A 71 -37.95 -18.36 12.16
N ARG A 72 -38.49 -17.14 12.18
CA ARG A 72 -39.24 -16.62 13.33
C ARG A 72 -40.46 -17.49 13.68
N GLN A 73 -41.22 -17.92 12.67
CA GLN A 73 -42.40 -18.75 12.88
C GLN A 73 -42.03 -20.14 13.43
N GLU A 74 -40.93 -20.71 12.95
CA GLU A 74 -40.44 -22.02 13.39
C GLU A 74 -39.86 -21.97 14.82
N GLU A 75 -39.12 -20.91 15.16
CA GLU A 75 -38.65 -20.65 16.53
C GLU A 75 -39.81 -20.50 17.52
N GLU A 76 -40.86 -19.75 17.15
CA GLU A 76 -42.05 -19.52 17.98
C GLU A 76 -42.89 -20.79 18.17
N ALA A 77 -42.98 -21.66 17.15
CA ALA A 77 -43.87 -22.82 17.16
C ALA A 77 -43.24 -24.08 17.78
N SER A 78 -41.96 -24.33 17.53
CA SER A 78 -41.29 -25.60 17.86
C SER A 78 -40.33 -25.47 19.04
N GLY A 79 -39.74 -24.29 19.26
CA GLY A 79 -38.63 -24.09 20.20
C GLY A 79 -37.37 -24.92 19.87
N ILE A 80 -37.37 -25.64 18.75
CA ILE A 80 -36.31 -26.52 18.25
C ILE A 80 -36.08 -26.15 16.77
N SER A 81 -34.80 -26.00 16.39
CA SER A 81 -34.39 -25.64 15.04
C SER A 81 -34.78 -26.74 14.03
N PRO A 82 -35.54 -26.41 12.97
CA PRO A 82 -35.93 -27.37 11.93
C PRO A 82 -34.79 -27.72 10.97
N GLU A 83 -34.97 -28.81 10.23
CA GLU A 83 -34.04 -29.25 9.20
C GLU A 83 -33.96 -28.20 8.06
N LYS A 84 -32.77 -27.63 7.88
CA LYS A 84 -32.54 -26.57 6.89
C LYS A 84 -32.57 -27.15 5.49
N THR A 85 -33.38 -26.55 4.61
CA THR A 85 -33.36 -26.90 3.18
C THR A 85 -32.11 -26.33 2.52
N GLU A 86 -31.75 -26.82 1.34
CA GLU A 86 -30.63 -26.27 0.55
C GLU A 86 -30.76 -24.76 0.32
N LEU A 87 -31.98 -24.28 0.03
CA LEU A 87 -32.23 -22.86 -0.17
C LEU A 87 -32.03 -22.05 1.13
N ASP A 88 -32.38 -22.62 2.28
CA ASP A 88 -32.16 -21.98 3.58
C ASP A 88 -30.65 -21.81 3.84
N ILE A 89 -29.85 -22.85 3.57
CA ILE A 89 -28.37 -22.81 3.69
C ILE A 89 -27.78 -21.73 2.79
N LEU A 90 -28.18 -21.69 1.52
CA LEU A 90 -27.68 -20.69 0.57
C LEU A 90 -28.05 -19.26 0.98
N LEU A 91 -29.25 -19.05 1.55
CA LEU A 91 -29.67 -17.74 2.03
C LEU A 91 -28.91 -17.31 3.29
N GLU A 92 -28.56 -18.25 4.17
CA GLU A 92 -27.66 -17.99 5.30
C GLU A 92 -26.25 -17.62 4.83
N GLU A 93 -25.68 -18.36 3.89
CA GLU A 93 -24.37 -18.05 3.31
C GLU A 93 -24.36 -16.66 2.64
N ILE A 94 -25.41 -16.32 1.90
CA ILE A 94 -25.56 -14.98 1.32
C ILE A 94 -25.64 -13.91 2.41
N TYR A 95 -26.38 -14.17 3.48
CA TYR A 95 -26.46 -13.25 4.61
C TYR A 95 -25.09 -13.03 5.25
N VAL A 96 -24.32 -14.10 5.48
CA VAL A 96 -22.95 -14.01 6.00
C VAL A 96 -22.04 -13.23 5.04
N ALA A 97 -22.10 -13.50 3.74
CA ALA A 97 -21.33 -12.76 2.74
C ALA A 97 -21.69 -11.27 2.71
N GLU A 98 -22.97 -10.92 2.90
CA GLU A 98 -23.42 -9.53 3.02
C GLU A 98 -22.86 -8.85 4.27
N GLN A 99 -22.85 -9.54 5.42
CA GLN A 99 -22.28 -9.01 6.66
C GLN A 99 -20.77 -8.81 6.57
N ILE A 100 -20.03 -9.80 6.04
CA ILE A 100 -18.58 -9.69 5.81
C ILE A 100 -18.29 -8.48 4.92
N GLY A 101 -19.02 -8.34 3.81
CA GLY A 101 -18.84 -7.21 2.89
C GLY A 101 -19.19 -5.85 3.52
N GLU A 102 -20.16 -5.78 4.44
CA GLU A 102 -20.47 -4.57 5.20
C GLU A 102 -19.38 -4.24 6.23
N GLU A 103 -18.90 -5.24 6.98
CA GLU A 103 -17.81 -5.10 7.96
C GLU A 103 -16.50 -4.63 7.30
N GLU A 104 -16.09 -5.25 6.19
CA GLU A 104 -14.89 -4.84 5.44
C GLU A 104 -14.99 -3.38 4.95
N GLN A 105 -16.18 -2.95 4.54
CA GLN A 105 -16.41 -1.57 4.11
C GLN A 105 -16.35 -0.57 5.27
N GLU A 106 -16.89 -0.94 6.43
CA GLU A 106 -16.81 -0.13 7.64
C GLU A 106 -15.36 -0.02 8.14
N GLU A 107 -14.60 -1.12 8.15
CA GLU A 107 -13.19 -1.10 8.52
C GLU A 107 -12.35 -0.24 7.58
N ALA A 108 -12.54 -0.38 6.26
CA ALA A 108 -11.86 0.45 5.28
C ALA A 108 -12.17 1.95 5.48
N SER A 109 -13.43 2.27 5.82
CA SER A 109 -13.86 3.64 6.10
C SER A 109 -13.22 4.18 7.39
N ARG A 110 -13.18 3.37 8.45
CA ARG A 110 -12.52 3.73 9.72
C ARG A 110 -11.04 3.98 9.54
N MET A 111 -10.33 3.11 8.81
CA MET A 111 -8.91 3.27 8.53
C MET A 111 -8.62 4.55 7.73
N ASN A 112 -9.45 4.88 6.75
CA ASN A 112 -9.29 6.12 5.99
C ASN A 112 -9.56 7.36 6.84
N GLN A 113 -10.55 7.30 7.73
CA GLN A 113 -10.82 8.38 8.68
C GLN A 113 -9.63 8.57 9.63
N GLU A 114 -9.10 7.49 10.20
CA GLU A 114 -7.96 7.55 11.11
C GLU A 114 -6.71 8.14 10.43
N LYS A 115 -6.43 7.75 9.19
CA LYS A 115 -5.33 8.36 8.41
C LYS A 115 -5.53 9.86 8.21
N THR A 116 -6.75 10.26 7.88
CA THR A 116 -7.11 11.68 7.70
C THR A 116 -6.95 12.46 9.00
N ASP A 117 -7.40 11.91 10.12
CA ASP A 117 -7.29 12.55 11.44
C ASP A 117 -5.82 12.65 11.87
N GLN A 118 -5.01 11.61 11.62
CA GLN A 118 -3.58 11.63 11.90
C GLN A 118 -2.84 12.68 11.03
N GLU A 119 -3.17 12.78 9.74
CA GLU A 119 -2.60 13.80 8.86
C GLU A 119 -2.98 15.21 9.31
N GLN A 120 -4.25 15.42 9.66
CA GLN A 120 -4.75 16.68 10.20
C GLN A 120 -4.03 17.05 11.51
N ALA A 121 -3.88 16.10 12.44
CA ALA A 121 -3.16 16.33 13.69
C ALA A 121 -1.68 16.69 13.46
N ARG A 122 -1.01 16.05 12.49
CA ARG A 122 0.36 16.38 12.10
C ARG A 122 0.45 17.78 11.49
N ALA A 123 -0.48 18.14 10.59
CA ALA A 123 -0.52 19.47 9.99
C ALA A 123 -0.76 20.55 11.04
N ASP A 124 -1.67 20.30 11.99
CA ASP A 124 -1.95 21.21 13.09
C ASP A 124 -0.76 21.36 14.05
N ASP A 125 -0.02 20.28 14.33
CA ASP A 125 1.19 20.35 15.15
C ASP A 125 2.31 21.16 14.48
N VAL A 126 2.51 21.00 13.17
CA VAL A 126 3.46 21.81 12.39
C VAL A 126 3.05 23.28 12.42
N ARG A 127 1.76 23.59 12.20
CA ARG A 127 1.23 24.96 12.25
C ARG A 127 1.43 25.57 13.64
N ARG A 128 1.10 24.83 14.69
CA ARG A 128 1.27 25.26 16.09
C ARG A 128 2.74 25.56 16.37
N THR A 129 3.64 24.64 16.01
CA THR A 129 5.08 24.79 16.21
C THR A 129 5.66 25.98 15.46
N ALA A 130 5.21 26.25 14.23
CA ALA A 130 5.64 27.42 13.45
C ALA A 130 5.14 28.76 14.04
N MET A 131 4.01 28.75 14.76
CA MET A 131 3.43 29.92 15.42
C MET A 131 3.91 30.10 16.87
N GLU A 132 4.75 29.19 17.40
CA GLU A 132 5.30 29.33 18.75
C GLU A 132 6.18 30.59 18.85
N THR A 133 5.99 31.34 19.92
CA THR A 133 6.93 32.40 20.30
C THR A 133 8.22 31.79 20.84
N PHE A 134 9.33 32.53 20.80
CA PHE A 134 10.63 32.07 21.31
C PHE A 134 10.58 31.49 22.73
N ALA A 135 9.75 32.08 23.62
CA ALA A 135 9.56 31.61 24.97
C ALA A 135 8.79 30.27 25.07
N GLU A 136 7.87 30.01 24.14
CA GLU A 136 7.13 28.75 24.05
C GLU A 136 8.00 27.64 23.44
N THR A 137 8.80 27.96 22.41
CA THR A 137 9.77 27.02 21.84
C THR A 137 10.84 26.62 22.85
N GLN A 138 11.32 27.55 23.69
CA GLN A 138 12.23 27.23 24.79
C GLN A 138 11.60 26.25 25.78
N LYS A 139 10.34 26.48 26.18
CA LYS A 139 9.62 25.59 27.10
C LYS A 139 9.40 24.21 26.51
N ARG A 140 9.05 24.12 25.22
CA ARG A 140 8.86 22.84 24.50
C ARG A 140 10.15 22.03 24.42
N ASN A 141 11.30 22.69 24.27
CA ASN A 141 12.61 22.05 24.21
C ASN A 141 13.20 21.72 25.61
N GLY A 142 12.44 21.93 26.70
CA GLY A 142 12.91 21.67 28.06
C GLY A 142 13.99 22.65 28.54
N ASP A 143 14.15 23.78 27.86
CA ASP A 143 15.18 24.79 28.12
C ASP A 143 14.66 25.83 29.13
N GLU A 144 14.06 25.35 30.22
CA GLU A 144 13.59 26.17 31.33
C GLU A 144 14.80 26.72 32.10
N LYS A 145 15.37 27.83 31.62
CA LYS A 145 16.10 28.73 32.51
C LYS A 145 15.07 29.38 33.43
N GLU A 146 15.17 29.05 34.73
CA GLU A 146 14.38 29.61 35.83
C GLU A 146 13.98 31.07 35.59
N LYS A 147 12.72 31.39 35.87
CA LYS A 147 12.15 32.75 35.85
C LYS A 147 13.10 33.72 36.56
N LYS A 148 13.97 34.39 35.81
CA LYS A 148 14.78 35.49 36.35
C LYS A 148 13.84 36.64 36.68
N THR A 149 13.61 36.80 37.98
CA THR A 149 12.93 37.93 38.61
C THR A 149 13.40 39.26 38.02
N LYS A 150 12.47 40.20 37.82
CA LYS A 150 12.65 41.56 37.28
C LYS A 150 14.06 42.13 37.54
N ARG A 151 14.87 42.23 36.48
CA ARG A 151 16.23 42.78 36.56
C ARG A 151 16.20 44.28 36.82
N LYS A 152 16.70 44.67 37.99
CA LYS A 152 17.12 46.02 38.34
C LYS A 152 18.24 46.43 37.37
N ARG A 153 18.12 47.59 36.71
CA ARG A 153 19.10 48.14 35.77
C ARG A 153 20.49 48.23 36.40
N ARG A 154 21.44 47.37 36.02
CA ARG A 154 22.88 47.61 36.16
C ARG A 154 23.68 46.92 35.05
N SER A 155 24.45 47.75 34.35
CA SER A 155 25.61 47.49 33.48
C SER A 155 25.44 46.62 32.22
N GLY A 156 25.60 47.24 31.05
CA GLY A 156 25.52 46.61 29.73
C GLY A 156 26.76 45.86 29.26
N GLY A 157 27.83 45.76 30.05
CA GLY A 157 29.05 45.05 29.67
C GLY A 157 28.87 43.54 29.53
N GLU A 158 28.25 42.92 30.55
CA GLU A 158 28.05 41.46 30.60
C GLU A 158 27.14 40.92 29.48
N MET A 159 26.15 41.73 29.05
CA MET A 159 25.30 41.38 27.91
C MET A 159 26.08 41.39 26.59
N VAL A 160 26.98 42.35 26.41
CA VAL A 160 27.77 42.47 25.17
C VAL A 160 28.78 41.33 25.07
N ASP A 161 29.41 40.96 26.19
CA ASP A 161 30.34 39.83 26.23
C ASP A 161 29.62 38.50 25.94
N TYR A 162 28.43 38.29 26.51
CA TYR A 162 27.59 37.13 26.17
C TYR A 162 27.20 37.09 24.69
N LEU A 163 26.85 38.24 24.08
CA LEU A 163 26.51 38.30 22.67
C LEU A 163 27.71 37.99 21.76
N LYS A 164 28.91 38.43 22.13
CA LYS A 164 30.15 38.09 21.42
C LYS A 164 30.46 36.59 21.53
N GLU A 165 30.42 36.04 22.74
CA GLU A 165 30.67 34.62 22.99
C GLU A 165 29.68 33.73 22.22
N LYS A 166 28.39 34.10 22.20
CA LYS A 166 27.36 33.40 21.42
C LYS A 166 27.65 33.46 19.92
N PHE A 167 28.04 34.62 19.41
CA PHE A 167 28.39 34.79 17.99
C PHE A 167 29.63 33.98 17.60
N GLU A 168 30.66 33.97 18.44
CA GLU A 168 31.89 33.19 18.23
C GLU A 168 31.62 31.68 18.27
N SER A 169 30.82 31.21 19.21
CA SER A 169 30.41 29.81 19.31
C SER A 169 29.61 29.38 18.07
N GLU A 170 28.66 30.19 17.62
CA GLU A 170 27.85 29.90 16.43
C GLU A 170 28.69 29.92 15.14
N GLN A 171 29.63 30.87 15.01
CA GLN A 171 30.60 30.89 13.91
C GLN A 171 31.51 29.67 13.90
N LYS A 172 31.91 29.17 15.08
CA LYS A 172 32.76 27.98 15.19
C LYS A 172 32.02 26.73 14.71
N VAL A 173 30.80 26.50 15.20
CA VAL A 173 29.95 25.38 14.76
C VAL A 173 29.71 25.43 13.25
N ARG A 174 29.41 26.63 12.71
CA ARG A 174 29.21 26.83 11.27
C ARG A 174 30.44 26.45 10.44
N LYS A 175 31.65 26.76 10.93
CA LYS A 175 32.91 26.41 10.26
C LYS A 175 33.18 24.91 10.31
N GLU A 176 32.99 24.27 11.47
CA GLU A 176 33.15 22.82 11.63
C GLU A 176 32.17 22.05 10.73
N GLU A 177 30.90 22.48 10.62
CA GLU A 177 29.93 21.91 9.68
C GLU A 177 30.37 22.01 8.21
N MET A 178 30.95 23.15 7.83
CA MET A 178 31.46 23.35 6.47
C MET A 178 32.67 22.46 6.19
N GLU A 179 33.58 22.32 7.14
CA GLU A 179 34.76 21.46 7.03
C GLU A 179 34.38 19.98 6.91
N VAL A 180 33.39 19.52 7.71
CA VAL A 180 32.82 18.17 7.57
C VAL A 180 32.21 17.97 6.17
N LYS A 181 31.50 18.97 5.63
CA LYS A 181 30.96 18.87 4.26
C LYS A 181 32.05 18.79 3.20
N TYR A 182 33.11 19.58 3.31
CA TYR A 182 34.24 19.54 2.39
C TYR A 182 34.96 18.19 2.42
N THR A 183 35.23 17.67 3.62
CA THR A 183 35.89 16.36 3.79
C THR A 183 35.03 15.20 3.27
N MET A 184 33.71 15.27 3.46
CA MET A 184 32.78 14.29 2.86
C MET A 184 32.81 14.30 1.33
N LEU A 185 32.76 15.50 0.72
CA LEU A 185 32.82 15.64 -0.74
C LEU A 185 34.14 15.12 -1.30
N GLU A 186 35.27 15.43 -0.66
CA GLU A 186 36.59 14.94 -1.08
C GLU A 186 36.69 13.41 -0.97
N LEU A 187 36.11 12.81 0.08
CA LEU A 187 36.05 11.35 0.23
C LEU A 187 35.19 10.72 -0.87
N GLU A 188 34.08 11.35 -1.24
CA GLU A 188 33.19 10.87 -2.29
C GLU A 188 33.85 10.95 -3.68
N GLU A 189 34.59 12.02 -3.97
CA GLU A 189 35.40 12.15 -5.19
C GLU A 189 36.50 11.08 -5.24
N LYS A 190 37.20 10.83 -4.13
CA LYS A 190 38.21 9.75 -4.03
C LYS A 190 37.59 8.36 -4.25
N LYS A 191 36.40 8.10 -3.71
CA LYS A 191 35.67 6.86 -3.96
C LYS A 191 35.26 6.72 -5.43
N HIS A 192 34.74 7.79 -6.02
CA HIS A 192 34.34 7.79 -7.43
C HIS A 192 35.54 7.55 -8.36
N THR A 193 36.65 8.25 -8.14
CA THR A 193 37.88 8.07 -8.93
C THR A 193 38.47 6.67 -8.78
N ALA A 194 38.50 6.10 -7.56
CA ALA A 194 38.94 4.73 -7.33
C ALA A 194 38.03 3.70 -8.04
N ASN A 195 36.71 3.90 -8.00
CA ASN A 195 35.76 3.03 -8.71
C ASN A 195 35.97 3.06 -10.23
N VAL A 196 36.19 4.26 -10.81
CA VAL A 196 36.46 4.42 -12.24
C VAL A 196 37.78 3.74 -12.63
N ALA A 197 38.83 3.88 -11.81
CA ALA A 197 40.10 3.20 -12.05
C ALA A 197 39.95 1.67 -12.03
N MET A 198 39.25 1.13 -11.03
CA MET A 198 39.00 -0.31 -10.92
C MET A 198 38.15 -0.85 -12.07
N GLN A 199 37.18 -0.08 -12.56
CA GLN A 199 36.38 -0.45 -13.73
C GLN A 199 37.22 -0.47 -15.03
N LYS A 200 38.14 0.48 -15.18
CA LYS A 200 39.06 0.53 -16.32
C LYS A 200 40.03 -0.65 -16.31
N ASP A 201 40.58 -1.00 -15.15
CA ASP A 201 41.47 -2.16 -15.01
C ASP A 201 40.74 -3.47 -15.30
N ALA A 202 39.51 -3.64 -14.81
CA ALA A 202 38.68 -4.81 -15.12
C ALA A 202 38.37 -4.91 -16.62
N SER A 203 38.08 -3.79 -17.29
CA SER A 203 37.84 -3.75 -18.74
C SER A 203 39.10 -4.09 -19.54
N ASN A 204 40.26 -3.59 -19.14
CA ASN A 204 41.53 -3.92 -19.77
C ASN A 204 41.87 -5.41 -19.63
N GLN A 205 41.66 -6.00 -18.44
CA GLN A 205 41.86 -7.44 -18.21
C GLN A 205 40.92 -8.29 -19.07
N GLN A 206 39.66 -7.89 -19.24
CA GLN A 206 38.73 -8.57 -20.15
C GLN A 206 39.19 -8.48 -21.61
N MET A 207 39.68 -7.33 -22.04
CA MET A 207 40.18 -7.13 -23.41
C MET A 207 41.45 -7.96 -23.67
N GLU A 208 42.36 -8.02 -22.70
CA GLU A 208 43.60 -8.81 -22.78
C GLU A 208 43.29 -10.32 -22.82
N MET A 209 42.33 -10.79 -22.02
CA MET A 209 41.84 -12.16 -22.08
C MET A 209 41.24 -12.51 -23.45
N LEU A 210 40.44 -11.60 -24.03
CA LEU A 210 39.86 -11.79 -25.36
C LEU A 210 40.94 -11.88 -26.44
N HIS A 211 41.96 -11.01 -26.37
CA HIS A 211 43.07 -11.01 -27.31
C HIS A 211 43.89 -12.31 -27.21
N ALA A 212 44.22 -12.75 -26.00
CA ALA A 212 44.96 -14.00 -25.78
C ALA A 212 44.20 -15.23 -26.31
N MET A 213 42.87 -15.26 -26.16
CA MET A 213 42.03 -16.31 -26.70
C MET A 213 42.01 -16.30 -28.24
N GLN A 214 41.97 -15.12 -28.85
CA GLN A 214 42.03 -14.97 -30.30
C GLN A 214 43.38 -15.44 -30.87
N ASP A 215 44.48 -15.08 -30.22
CA ASP A 215 45.83 -15.50 -30.61
C ASP A 215 45.99 -17.03 -30.54
N GLN A 216 45.47 -17.66 -29.47
CA GLN A 216 45.49 -19.11 -29.32
C GLN A 216 44.69 -19.81 -30.44
N ASN A 217 43.54 -19.26 -30.83
CA ASN A 217 42.72 -19.80 -31.91
C ASN A 217 43.41 -19.70 -33.27
N ILE A 218 44.03 -18.55 -33.58
CA ILE A 218 44.83 -18.35 -34.80
C ILE A 218 46.00 -19.34 -34.84
N GLN A 219 46.65 -19.58 -33.70
CA GLN A 219 47.80 -20.48 -33.63
C GLN A 219 47.40 -21.95 -33.85
N GLN A 220 46.26 -22.39 -33.31
CA GLN A 220 45.69 -23.71 -33.62
C GLN A 220 45.33 -23.86 -35.09
N GLN A 221 44.71 -22.84 -35.69
CA GLN A 221 44.32 -22.87 -37.11
C GLN A 221 45.54 -22.97 -38.04
N LYS A 222 46.64 -22.26 -37.71
CA LYS A 222 47.92 -22.38 -38.42
C LYS A 222 48.53 -23.77 -38.28
N GLN A 223 48.49 -24.38 -37.09
CA GLN A 223 49.00 -25.74 -36.90
C GLN A 223 48.21 -26.77 -37.72
N GLN A 224 46.87 -26.67 -37.76
CA GLN A 224 46.03 -27.54 -38.59
C GLN A 224 46.35 -27.40 -40.08
N GLN A 225 46.54 -26.16 -40.59
CA GLN A 225 46.96 -25.94 -41.98
C GLN A 225 48.33 -26.55 -42.30
N GLN A 226 49.30 -26.44 -41.39
CA GLN A 226 50.62 -27.04 -41.58
C GLN A 226 50.55 -28.58 -41.60
N GLN A 227 49.78 -29.19 -40.70
CA GLN A 227 49.56 -30.64 -40.70
C GLN A 227 48.87 -31.12 -41.98
N PHE A 228 47.89 -30.36 -42.50
CA PHE A 228 47.22 -30.68 -43.75
C PHE A 228 48.15 -30.60 -44.95
N GLN A 229 49.03 -29.58 -45.03
CA GLN A 229 50.04 -29.48 -46.10
C GLN A 229 51.06 -30.62 -46.05
N GLN A 230 51.47 -31.07 -44.86
CA GLN A 230 52.39 -32.20 -44.69
C GLN A 230 51.78 -33.55 -45.10
N HIS A 231 50.45 -33.72 -44.99
CA HIS A 231 49.76 -34.94 -45.44
C HIS A 231 49.45 -34.97 -46.95
N MET A 232 49.61 -33.85 -47.66
CA MET A 232 49.36 -33.73 -49.11
C MET A 232 50.64 -33.89 -49.97
N GLN A 233 51.81 -34.07 -49.36
CA GLN A 233 53.08 -34.46 -50.00
C GLN A 233 53.37 -35.93 -49.74
#